data_AF-A0A7S4NX46-F1
#
_entry.id   AF-A0A7S4NX46-F1
#
_cell.length_a   1.000
_cell.length_b   1.000
_cell.length_c   1.000
_cell.angle_alpha   90.00
_cell.angle_beta   90.00
_cell.angle_gamma   90.00
#
_symmetry.space_group_name_H-M   'P 1'
#
loop_
_entity.id
_entity.type
_entity.pdbx_description
1 polymer ?
#
loop_
_entity_poly.entity_id
_entity_poly.type
_entity_poly.pdbx_seq_one_letter_code
_entity_poly.pdbx_strand_id
1 'polypeptide(L)'
;MSAVSMIARKLNIRLSKATSGCCGLKDKGALTCQKVTINSQQASSDLTALMGLNKQLEGIKIADVELVDRMLRYGEHSGNRFTILLRNITVSNSRVFDAVKRLRRFGFVNYFGHQRFGTGPVPSTEVGRLLLGKRWREAGEEVMSTKYIRRCHSAGEAKARQIFVEQGNASAALDVLPFTCEDERCILEAFATSRNVNESLRQAFSKLARADLWRQAYTSLVWNRMATKRLMEYDRRKAVVGDLVAVKRYDKTFVDVVKEEDVAAGRYSIAQVVLPVFARNKKLLFPKNAVGSSARASLQADGLSFEEVDLEASKAPFPLDDSVCPMRFLIMNCSNLSMKVVTYRSPADVLYDEMLDSHLNSTQGGSGQGKSKSKRAQEQQLPFKGLILSFSLPPNSFATMAVREITREGTHPSVHDAFRDEVLQRNADDAQAGERRSGLQPVKKQHKGNRRTERRKKLRRKAAISRELVKRRKRREPAKSIRRK
;
A
#
# COMPACT_ATOMS: atom_id res chain seq x y z
N MET A 1 3.96 4.77 9.36
CA MET A 1 3.72 5.44 10.67
C MET A 1 3.90 4.54 11.89
N SER A 2 3.45 3.28 11.89
CA SER A 2 3.60 2.39 13.07
C SER A 2 5.04 2.27 13.57
N ALA A 3 6.02 2.11 12.67
CA ALA A 3 7.44 2.03 13.03
C ALA A 3 7.94 3.30 13.73
N VAL A 4 7.68 4.47 13.14
CA VAL A 4 8.02 5.79 13.72
C VAL A 4 7.34 5.97 15.09
N SER A 5 6.10 5.53 15.26
CA SER A 5 5.40 5.59 16.55
C SER A 5 6.05 4.72 17.63
N MET A 6 6.51 3.52 17.28
CA MET A 6 7.24 2.66 18.21
C MET A 6 8.58 3.27 18.62
N ILE A 7 9.33 3.81 17.65
CA ILE A 7 10.61 4.49 17.90
C ILE A 7 10.39 5.72 18.79
N ALA A 8 9.46 6.60 18.42
CA ALA A 8 9.17 7.81 19.18
C ALA A 8 8.71 7.52 20.62
N ARG A 9 7.90 6.47 20.83
CA ARG A 9 7.50 6.05 22.18
C ARG A 9 8.68 5.62 23.03
N LYS A 10 9.65 4.91 22.45
CA LYS A 10 10.89 4.50 23.14
C LYS A 10 11.79 5.68 23.47
N LEU A 11 11.69 6.76 22.69
CA LEU A 11 12.39 8.02 22.90
C LEU A 11 11.59 9.02 23.75
N ASN A 12 10.40 8.65 24.25
CA ASN A 12 9.48 9.55 24.95
C ASN A 12 9.10 10.81 24.15
N ILE A 13 9.08 10.71 22.82
CA ILE A 13 8.72 11.80 21.91
C ILE A 13 7.24 11.70 21.55
N ARG A 14 6.50 12.79 21.76
CA ARG A 14 5.14 12.92 21.26
C ARG A 14 5.16 13.14 19.75
N LEU A 15 4.56 12.20 19.00
CA LEU A 15 4.45 12.33 17.55
C LEU A 15 3.43 13.38 17.13
N SER A 16 3.82 14.18 16.15
CA SER A 16 3.02 15.16 15.44
C SER A 16 3.63 15.38 14.05
N LYS A 17 2.95 16.14 13.19
CA LYS A 17 3.53 16.61 11.92
C LYS A 17 4.77 17.49 12.13
N ALA A 18 4.89 18.14 13.29
CA ALA A 18 6.04 18.99 13.63
C ALA A 18 7.22 18.19 14.23
N THR A 19 6.97 16.96 14.69
CA THR A 19 7.99 16.15 15.38
C THR A 19 8.44 14.90 14.63
N SER A 20 7.80 14.57 13.51
CA SER A 20 8.28 13.50 12.62
C SER A 20 8.03 13.81 11.15
N GLY A 21 8.95 13.35 10.30
CA GLY A 21 8.92 13.55 8.86
C GLY A 21 9.33 12.28 8.10
N CYS A 22 8.71 12.07 6.94
CA CYS A 22 9.09 11.02 5.99
C CYS A 22 8.66 11.42 4.58
N CYS A 23 9.36 10.91 3.56
CA CYS A 23 9.06 11.28 2.18
C CYS A 23 7.83 10.56 1.59
N GLY A 24 7.32 9.54 2.27
CA GLY A 24 6.19 8.73 1.82
C GLY A 24 5.96 7.53 2.73
N LEU A 25 4.83 6.84 2.55
CA LEU A 25 4.54 5.58 3.23
C LEU A 25 5.05 4.41 2.38
N LYS A 26 5.47 3.32 3.05
CA LYS A 26 5.86 2.06 2.40
C LYS A 26 4.87 0.95 2.72
N ASP A 27 4.92 -0.10 1.91
CA ASP A 27 4.06 -1.27 2.06
C ASP A 27 4.27 -1.99 3.39
N LYS A 28 3.18 -2.32 4.09
CA LYS A 28 3.24 -3.05 5.36
C LYS A 28 3.65 -4.53 5.18
N GLY A 29 3.28 -5.13 4.05
CA GLY A 29 3.54 -6.54 3.73
C GLY A 29 4.85 -6.77 2.99
N ALA A 30 5.88 -5.95 3.26
CA ALA A 30 7.18 -6.01 2.58
C ALA A 30 8.32 -5.70 3.55
N LEU A 31 9.54 -6.08 3.18
CA LEU A 31 10.75 -5.54 3.78
C LEU A 31 11.03 -4.18 3.15
N THR A 32 11.07 -3.12 3.96
CA THR A 32 11.18 -1.75 3.46
C THR A 32 12.28 -0.99 4.19
N CYS A 33 13.08 -0.24 3.45
CA CYS A 33 14.04 0.72 4.00
C CYS A 33 13.62 2.14 3.57
N GLN A 34 13.66 3.08 4.51
CA GLN A 34 13.40 4.50 4.23
C GLN A 34 14.08 5.40 5.27
N LYS A 35 14.45 6.61 4.86
CA LYS A 35 14.83 7.68 5.79
C LYS A 35 13.60 8.25 6.49
N VAL A 36 13.75 8.55 7.77
CA VAL A 36 12.76 9.26 8.60
C VAL A 36 13.49 10.31 9.42
N THR A 37 12.85 11.43 9.66
CA THR A 37 13.35 12.46 10.58
C THR A 37 12.46 12.50 11.81
N ILE A 38 13.05 12.58 12.99
CA ILE A 38 12.32 12.79 14.25
C ILE A 38 12.94 14.02 14.88
N ASN A 39 12.14 15.06 15.08
CA ASN A 39 12.59 16.24 15.79
C ASN A 39 12.62 15.89 17.28
N SER A 40 13.78 16.06 17.90
CA SER A 40 13.93 15.85 19.32
C SER A 40 14.89 16.87 19.90
N GLN A 41 14.37 17.75 20.75
CA GLN A 41 15.20 18.59 21.62
C GLN A 41 15.92 17.77 22.72
N GLN A 42 15.46 16.53 22.95
CA GLN A 42 15.96 15.61 23.98
C GLN A 42 16.73 14.41 23.40
N ALA A 43 16.84 14.29 22.07
CA ALA A 43 17.71 13.26 21.50
C ALA A 43 19.11 13.72 21.84
N SER A 44 19.70 13.07 22.84
CA SER A 44 21.09 13.26 23.18
C SER A 44 21.90 13.21 21.89
N SER A 45 22.94 14.04 21.82
CA SER A 45 24.01 13.93 20.82
C SER A 45 24.61 12.52 20.72
N ASP A 46 24.28 11.63 21.66
CA ASP A 46 24.57 10.21 21.63
C ASP A 46 23.68 9.43 20.64
N LEU A 47 24.07 9.47 19.37
CA LEU A 47 23.51 8.64 18.29
C LEU A 47 23.63 7.13 18.58
N THR A 48 24.54 6.72 19.47
CA THR A 48 24.75 5.32 19.88
C THR A 48 23.55 4.78 20.65
N ALA A 49 22.91 5.62 21.48
CA ALA A 49 21.71 5.25 22.21
C ALA A 49 20.53 4.90 21.27
N LEU A 50 20.42 5.59 20.13
CA LEU A 50 19.42 5.30 19.09
C LEU A 50 19.67 3.93 18.45
N MET A 51 20.93 3.58 18.17
CA MET A 51 21.29 2.25 17.65
C MET A 51 21.03 1.16 18.71
N GLY A 52 21.17 1.47 19.99
CA GLY A 52 20.84 0.58 21.11
C GLY A 52 19.38 0.13 21.15
N LEU A 53 18.45 0.94 20.61
CA LEU A 53 17.03 0.58 20.51
C LEU A 53 16.76 -0.63 19.61
N ASN A 54 17.68 -0.97 18.69
CA ASN A 54 17.54 -2.15 17.83
C ASN A 54 17.36 -3.44 18.64
N LYS A 55 17.91 -3.54 19.85
CA LYS A 55 17.74 -4.70 20.73
C LYS A 55 16.32 -4.82 21.29
N GLN A 56 15.55 -3.73 21.27
CA GLN A 56 14.19 -3.65 21.83
C GLN A 56 13.10 -3.58 20.77
N LEU A 57 13.47 -3.48 19.49
CA LEU A 57 12.55 -3.32 18.37
C LEU A 57 12.49 -4.62 17.57
N GLU A 58 11.31 -5.24 17.54
CA GLU A 58 11.08 -6.44 16.73
C GLU A 58 10.61 -6.03 15.33
N GLY A 59 11.23 -6.62 14.29
CA GLY A 59 10.87 -6.34 12.89
C GLY A 59 11.25 -4.94 12.38
N ILE A 60 12.00 -4.16 13.16
CA ILE A 60 12.48 -2.83 12.80
C ILE A 60 13.97 -2.76 13.12
N LYS A 61 14.76 -2.24 12.18
CA LYS A 61 16.17 -1.92 12.38
C LYS A 61 16.42 -0.46 12.03
N ILE A 62 17.04 0.26 12.95
CA ILE A 62 17.54 1.62 12.83
C ILE A 62 19.01 1.51 12.38
N ALA A 63 19.36 2.25 11.33
CA ALA A 63 20.71 2.36 10.77
C ALA A 63 20.91 3.78 10.22
N ASP A 64 22.15 4.13 9.86
CA ASP A 64 22.52 5.39 9.20
C ASP A 64 21.93 6.63 9.88
N VAL A 65 22.19 6.76 11.20
CA VAL A 65 21.67 7.85 12.00
C VAL A 65 22.59 9.07 11.87
N GLU A 66 22.02 10.19 11.43
CA GLU A 66 22.70 11.47 11.28
C GLU A 66 21.84 12.61 11.85
N LEU A 67 22.48 13.67 12.35
CA LEU A 67 21.79 14.92 12.69
C LEU A 67 21.61 15.75 11.41
N VAL A 68 20.40 16.28 11.22
CA VAL A 68 20.04 17.10 10.06
C VAL A 68 19.35 18.39 10.51
N ASP A 69 19.52 19.44 9.72
CA ASP A 69 18.95 20.76 9.94
C ASP A 69 17.48 20.87 9.50
N ARG A 70 17.03 19.98 8.62
CA ARG A 70 15.68 19.98 8.05
C ARG A 70 14.98 18.64 8.16
N MET A 71 13.70 18.70 8.54
CA MET A 71 12.82 17.53 8.48
C MET A 71 12.47 17.14 7.04
N LEU A 72 12.31 15.84 6.82
CA LEU A 72 11.82 15.30 5.55
C LEU A 72 10.35 15.64 5.36
N ARG A 73 10.00 16.14 4.18
CA ARG A 73 8.62 16.41 3.77
C ARG A 73 8.09 15.32 2.84
N TYR A 74 6.78 15.12 2.89
CA TYR A 74 6.10 14.19 2.01
C TYR A 74 6.34 14.57 0.54
N GLY A 75 6.66 13.60 -0.30
CA GLY A 75 6.92 13.80 -1.73
C GLY A 75 8.38 14.12 -2.09
N GLU A 76 9.28 14.34 -1.13
CA GLU A 76 10.69 14.69 -1.41
C GLU A 76 11.58 13.51 -1.87
N HIS A 77 11.00 12.34 -2.12
CA HIS A 77 11.77 11.21 -2.65
C HIS A 77 11.72 11.20 -4.17
N SER A 78 12.81 10.78 -4.81
CA SER A 78 12.89 10.64 -6.28
C SER A 78 12.25 9.35 -6.80
N GLY A 79 11.89 8.42 -5.92
CA GLY A 79 11.29 7.14 -6.28
C GLY A 79 11.52 6.03 -5.27
N ASN A 80 11.26 4.80 -5.69
CA ASN A 80 11.44 3.59 -4.90
C ASN A 80 12.16 2.54 -5.75
N ARG A 81 13.14 1.86 -5.16
CA ARG A 81 13.75 0.66 -5.74
C ARG A 81 13.08 -0.58 -5.16
N PHE A 82 12.57 -1.42 -6.04
CA PHE A 82 11.91 -2.66 -5.70
C PHE A 82 12.82 -3.84 -6.03
N THR A 83 12.77 -4.86 -5.19
CA THR A 83 13.16 -6.21 -5.59
C THR A 83 12.02 -7.15 -5.24
N ILE A 84 11.51 -7.84 -6.24
CA ILE A 84 10.31 -8.67 -6.16
C ILE A 84 10.70 -10.08 -6.56
N LEU A 85 10.38 -11.05 -5.71
CA LEU A 85 10.48 -12.46 -6.02
C LEU A 85 9.11 -12.98 -6.45
N LEU A 86 8.97 -13.31 -7.72
CA LEU A 86 7.85 -14.08 -8.23
C LEU A 86 8.15 -15.56 -8.03
N ARG A 87 7.32 -16.25 -7.24
CA ARG A 87 7.47 -17.67 -6.93
C ARG A 87 6.62 -18.53 -7.86
N ASN A 88 6.98 -19.80 -7.96
CA ASN A 88 6.26 -20.84 -8.67
C ASN A 88 5.97 -20.52 -10.16
N ILE A 89 7.03 -20.17 -10.88
CA ILE A 89 6.94 -19.85 -12.31
C ILE A 89 6.95 -21.14 -13.12
N THR A 90 5.84 -21.41 -13.79
CA THR A 90 5.64 -22.63 -14.60
C THR A 90 6.02 -22.47 -16.07
N VAL A 91 6.17 -21.23 -16.56
CA VAL A 91 6.50 -20.95 -17.97
C VAL A 91 7.99 -21.12 -18.27
N SER A 92 8.35 -21.33 -19.54
CA SER A 92 9.75 -21.45 -19.98
C SER A 92 10.58 -20.18 -19.72
N ASN A 93 11.90 -20.33 -19.60
CA ASN A 93 12.79 -19.19 -19.37
C ASN A 93 12.76 -18.20 -20.55
N SER A 94 12.64 -18.69 -21.80
CA SER A 94 12.45 -17.85 -22.98
C SER A 94 11.22 -16.94 -22.85
N ARG A 95 10.08 -17.47 -22.42
CA ARG A 95 8.86 -16.66 -22.21
C ARG A 95 9.03 -15.62 -21.11
N VAL A 96 9.76 -15.95 -20.05
CA VAL A 96 10.12 -14.98 -18.99
C VAL A 96 10.99 -13.86 -19.56
N PHE A 97 12.04 -14.21 -20.30
CA PHE A 97 12.95 -13.24 -20.91
C PHE A 97 12.23 -12.30 -21.88
N ASP A 98 11.33 -12.84 -22.72
CA ASP A 98 10.54 -12.03 -23.64
C ASP A 98 9.59 -11.08 -22.93
N ALA A 99 8.93 -11.53 -21.85
CA ALA A 99 8.04 -10.67 -21.06
C ALA A 99 8.81 -9.50 -20.42
N VAL A 100 9.97 -9.77 -19.83
CA VAL A 100 10.83 -8.72 -19.23
C VAL A 100 11.42 -7.81 -20.31
N LYS A 101 11.79 -8.33 -21.48
CA LYS A 101 12.27 -7.53 -22.62
C LYS A 101 11.18 -6.58 -23.13
N ARG A 102 9.92 -7.02 -23.18
CA ARG A 102 8.77 -6.16 -23.53
C ARG A 102 8.54 -5.08 -22.48
N LEU A 103 8.57 -5.42 -21.19
CA LEU A 103 8.47 -4.42 -20.11
C LEU A 103 9.59 -3.38 -20.21
N ARG A 104 10.83 -3.79 -20.50
CA ARG A 104 11.96 -2.86 -20.68
C ARG A 104 11.76 -1.92 -21.87
N ARG A 105 11.23 -2.44 -22.99
CA ARG A 105 11.07 -1.68 -24.24
C ARG A 105 9.87 -0.75 -24.24
N PHE A 106 8.74 -1.19 -23.69
CA PHE A 106 7.46 -0.51 -23.83
C PHE A 106 6.91 0.03 -22.50
N GLY A 107 7.51 -0.33 -21.37
CA GLY A 107 6.99 0.01 -20.07
C GLY A 107 5.70 -0.73 -19.75
N PHE A 108 4.88 -0.12 -18.90
CA PHE A 108 3.57 -0.61 -18.49
C PHE A 108 2.59 0.56 -18.37
N VAL A 109 1.30 0.26 -18.43
CA VAL A 109 0.26 1.27 -18.20
C VAL A 109 0.28 1.68 -16.73
N ASN A 110 0.40 2.98 -16.47
CA ASN A 110 0.61 3.54 -15.14
C ASN A 110 -0.67 3.61 -14.29
N TYR A 111 -1.47 2.55 -14.31
CA TYR A 111 -2.70 2.44 -13.53
C TYR A 111 -2.47 2.69 -12.04
N PHE A 112 -3.49 3.25 -11.39
CA PHE A 112 -3.60 3.17 -9.95
C PHE A 112 -3.93 1.72 -9.57
N GLY A 113 -3.04 1.10 -8.80
CA GLY A 113 -3.20 -0.29 -8.37
C GLY A 113 -4.29 -0.47 -7.32
N HIS A 114 -4.69 -1.73 -7.08
CA HIS A 114 -5.78 -2.07 -6.14
C HIS A 114 -5.63 -1.43 -4.74
N GLN A 115 -4.40 -1.31 -4.24
CA GLN A 115 -4.08 -0.66 -2.96
C GLN A 115 -4.60 0.78 -2.86
N ARG A 116 -4.71 1.51 -3.97
CA ARG A 116 -5.24 2.88 -4.00
C ARG A 116 -6.72 2.96 -3.67
N PHE A 117 -7.48 1.88 -3.94
CA PHE A 117 -8.92 1.80 -3.70
C PHE A 117 -9.26 1.26 -2.30
N GLY A 118 -8.26 0.99 -1.48
CA GLY A 118 -8.40 0.53 -0.11
C GLY A 118 -8.75 -0.96 0.02
N THR A 119 -8.36 -1.54 1.15
CA THR A 119 -8.66 -2.95 1.50
C THR A 119 -9.71 -3.07 2.60
N GLY A 120 -10.27 -1.95 3.04
CA GLY A 120 -11.31 -1.92 4.08
C GLY A 120 -12.64 -2.50 3.60
N PRO A 121 -13.63 -2.59 4.51
CA PRO A 121 -14.94 -3.12 4.16
C PRO A 121 -15.66 -2.24 3.13
N VAL A 122 -15.65 -0.93 3.34
CA VAL A 122 -16.35 0.04 2.50
C VAL A 122 -15.52 0.40 1.26
N PRO A 123 -16.10 0.39 0.05
CA PRO A 123 -15.43 0.84 -1.16
C PRO A 123 -15.02 2.32 -1.08
N SER A 124 -13.72 2.58 -1.12
CA SER A 124 -13.17 3.94 -1.03
C SER A 124 -13.66 4.86 -2.15
N THR A 125 -13.93 4.30 -3.33
CA THR A 125 -14.39 5.05 -4.50
C THR A 125 -15.77 5.66 -4.30
N GLU A 126 -16.67 4.92 -3.66
CA GLU A 126 -18.06 5.37 -3.47
C GLU A 126 -18.14 6.50 -2.44
N VAL A 127 -17.48 6.32 -1.30
CA VAL A 127 -17.34 7.39 -0.30
C VAL A 127 -16.63 8.61 -0.91
N GLY A 128 -15.58 8.39 -1.71
CA GLY A 128 -14.87 9.45 -2.41
C GLY A 128 -15.74 10.29 -3.35
N ARG A 129 -16.61 9.62 -4.12
CA ARG A 129 -17.59 10.25 -5.02
C ARG A 129 -18.53 11.18 -4.26
N LEU A 130 -19.12 10.68 -3.17
CA LEU A 130 -20.05 11.44 -2.32
C LEU A 130 -19.36 12.64 -1.66
N LEU A 131 -18.12 12.47 -1.17
CA LEU A 131 -17.35 13.55 -0.56
C LEU A 131 -16.98 14.65 -1.55
N LEU A 132 -16.65 14.31 -2.80
CA LEU A 132 -16.37 15.30 -3.85
C LEU A 132 -17.64 16.07 -4.22
N GLY A 133 -18.79 15.40 -4.25
CA GLY A 133 -20.10 16.01 -4.45
C GLY A 133 -20.65 16.78 -3.25
N LYS A 134 -19.87 16.90 -2.15
CA LYS A 134 -20.31 17.54 -0.88
C LYS A 134 -21.57 16.91 -0.27
N ARG A 135 -21.85 15.64 -0.58
CA ARG A 135 -22.98 14.86 -0.05
C ARG A 135 -22.59 14.23 1.30
N TRP A 136 -22.42 15.07 2.32
CA TRP A 136 -21.79 14.68 3.59
C TRP A 136 -22.56 13.60 4.35
N ARG A 137 -23.89 13.76 4.49
CA ARG A 137 -24.76 12.76 5.12
C ARG A 137 -24.64 11.39 4.46
N GLU A 138 -24.80 11.35 3.15
CA GLU A 138 -24.73 10.10 2.38
C GLU A 138 -23.34 9.46 2.47
N ALA A 139 -22.27 10.27 2.47
CA ALA A 139 -20.92 9.75 2.68
C ALA A 139 -20.77 9.11 4.06
N GLY A 140 -21.34 9.71 5.11
CA GLY A 140 -21.33 9.15 6.46
C GLY A 140 -22.14 7.86 6.57
N GLU A 141 -23.31 7.82 5.95
CA GLU A 141 -24.16 6.63 5.87
C GLU A 141 -23.48 5.50 5.08
N GLU A 142 -22.81 5.81 3.98
CA GLU A 142 -22.07 4.83 3.19
C GLU A 142 -20.88 4.26 3.98
N VAL A 143 -20.17 5.09 4.75
CA VAL A 143 -19.11 4.64 5.67
C VAL A 143 -19.66 3.69 6.74
N MET A 144 -20.90 3.86 7.18
CA MET A 144 -21.56 3.00 8.18
C MET A 144 -22.48 1.92 7.56
N SER A 145 -22.45 1.75 6.24
CA SER A 145 -23.37 0.87 5.54
C SER A 145 -23.24 -0.60 5.94
N THR A 146 -24.38 -1.29 5.97
CA THR A 146 -24.49 -2.75 6.21
C THR A 146 -24.20 -3.58 4.95
N LYS A 147 -24.13 -2.96 3.75
CA LYS A 147 -23.77 -3.64 2.48
C LYS A 147 -22.46 -4.42 2.58
N TYR A 148 -21.55 -3.97 3.45
CA TYR A 148 -20.18 -4.48 3.56
C TYR A 148 -19.91 -5.25 4.85
N ILE A 149 -20.96 -5.67 5.57
CA ILE A 149 -20.83 -6.29 6.89
C ILE A 149 -19.94 -7.54 6.90
N ARG A 150 -19.96 -8.32 5.81
CA ARG A 150 -19.13 -9.53 5.65
C ARG A 150 -17.63 -9.23 5.53
N ARG A 151 -17.26 -7.97 5.27
CA ARG A 151 -15.87 -7.52 5.13
C ARG A 151 -15.34 -6.82 6.39
N CYS A 152 -16.18 -6.65 7.41
CA CYS A 152 -15.76 -6.05 8.68
C CYS A 152 -14.69 -6.89 9.36
N HIS A 153 -13.79 -6.21 10.08
CA HIS A 153 -12.65 -6.88 10.72
C HIS A 153 -13.02 -7.49 12.08
N SER A 154 -14.17 -7.12 12.64
CA SER A 154 -14.66 -7.62 13.92
C SER A 154 -16.18 -7.67 14.00
N ALA A 155 -16.70 -8.55 14.86
CA ALA A 155 -18.13 -8.63 15.16
C ALA A 155 -18.67 -7.33 15.78
N GLY A 156 -17.86 -6.61 16.56
CA GLY A 156 -18.25 -5.31 17.14
C GLY A 156 -18.47 -4.23 16.08
N GLU A 157 -17.60 -4.17 15.07
CA GLU A 157 -17.78 -3.27 13.92
C GLU A 157 -19.05 -3.59 13.13
N ALA A 158 -19.29 -4.87 12.85
CA ALA A 158 -20.50 -5.33 12.17
C ALA A 158 -21.77 -4.96 12.94
N LYS A 159 -21.77 -5.18 14.26
CA LYS A 159 -22.90 -4.86 15.14
C LYS A 159 -23.16 -3.35 15.22
N ALA A 160 -22.12 -2.52 15.28
CA ALA A 160 -22.26 -1.06 15.29
C ALA A 160 -22.97 -0.56 14.02
N ARG A 161 -22.61 -1.09 12.84
CA ARG A 161 -23.24 -0.76 11.56
C ARG A 161 -24.72 -1.16 11.53
N GLN A 162 -25.05 -2.35 12.04
CA GLN A 162 -26.44 -2.82 12.14
C GLN A 162 -27.28 -1.90 13.03
N ILE A 163 -26.81 -1.60 14.25
CA ILE A 163 -27.52 -0.70 15.17
C ILE A 163 -27.76 0.67 14.52
N PHE A 164 -26.75 1.24 13.87
CA PHE A 164 -26.89 2.53 13.22
C PHE A 164 -27.93 2.52 12.10
N VAL A 165 -27.88 1.53 11.19
CA VAL A 165 -28.77 1.48 10.02
C VAL A 165 -30.19 1.05 10.40
N GLU A 166 -30.37 0.07 11.28
CA GLU A 166 -31.67 -0.51 11.61
C GLU A 166 -32.42 0.33 12.66
N GLN A 167 -31.70 0.92 13.63
CA GLN A 167 -32.31 1.64 14.76
C GLN A 167 -32.16 3.16 14.64
N GLY A 168 -31.35 3.66 13.71
CA GLY A 168 -31.05 5.08 13.59
C GLY A 168 -30.29 5.66 14.81
N ASN A 169 -29.73 4.81 15.67
CA ASN A 169 -29.16 5.22 16.95
C ASN A 169 -27.63 5.23 16.92
N ALA A 170 -27.05 6.40 16.64
CA ALA A 170 -25.60 6.58 16.58
C ALA A 170 -24.91 6.40 17.95
N SER A 171 -25.56 6.81 19.04
CA SER A 171 -25.02 6.66 20.40
C SER A 171 -24.88 5.20 20.80
N ALA A 172 -25.93 4.39 20.58
CA ALA A 172 -25.88 2.95 20.85
C ALA A 172 -24.86 2.22 19.95
N ALA A 173 -24.67 2.69 18.72
CA ALA A 173 -23.64 2.14 17.83
C ALA A 173 -22.22 2.45 18.35
N LEU A 174 -21.98 3.64 18.94
CA LEU A 174 -20.69 4.03 19.52
C LEU A 174 -20.27 3.15 20.71
N ASP A 175 -21.23 2.70 21.50
CA ASP A 175 -21.00 1.88 22.70
C ASP A 175 -20.45 0.49 22.37
N VAL A 176 -20.85 -0.07 21.22
CA VAL A 176 -20.38 -1.40 20.77
C VAL A 176 -19.21 -1.33 19.78
N LEU A 177 -18.95 -0.15 19.20
CA LEU A 177 -17.90 0.03 18.21
C LEU A 177 -16.51 -0.14 18.88
N PRO A 178 -15.61 -0.97 18.33
CA PRO A 178 -14.25 -1.08 18.85
C PRO A 178 -13.48 0.24 18.84
N PHE A 179 -12.59 0.45 19.81
CA PHE A 179 -11.73 1.64 19.87
C PHE A 179 -10.76 1.78 18.69
N THR A 180 -10.45 0.69 18.00
CA THR A 180 -9.58 0.69 16.82
C THR A 180 -10.25 1.28 15.56
N CYS A 181 -11.58 1.43 15.57
CA CYS A 181 -12.36 1.99 14.47
C CYS A 181 -12.49 3.51 14.62
N GLU A 182 -11.35 4.22 14.59
CA GLU A 182 -11.28 5.67 14.84
C GLU A 182 -12.10 6.49 13.84
N ASP A 183 -12.09 6.07 12.57
CA ASP A 183 -12.79 6.77 11.50
C ASP A 183 -14.32 6.62 11.64
N GLU A 184 -14.79 5.38 11.79
CA GLU A 184 -16.22 5.07 12.01
C GLU A 184 -16.72 5.76 13.28
N ARG A 185 -15.90 5.80 14.34
CA ARG A 185 -16.22 6.52 15.58
C ARG A 185 -16.43 8.00 15.34
N CYS A 186 -15.50 8.66 14.65
CA CYS A 186 -15.60 10.08 14.33
C CYS A 186 -16.87 10.42 13.53
N ILE A 187 -17.26 9.54 12.60
CA ILE A 187 -18.50 9.67 11.83
C ILE A 187 -19.74 9.50 12.72
N LEU A 188 -19.78 8.45 13.55
CA LEU A 188 -20.90 8.23 14.47
C LEU A 188 -21.05 9.35 15.51
N GLU A 189 -19.95 9.87 16.05
CA GLU A 189 -19.96 11.03 16.95
C GLU A 189 -20.60 12.25 16.28
N ALA A 190 -20.30 12.48 14.99
CA ALA A 190 -20.91 13.56 14.22
C ALA A 190 -22.42 13.35 14.00
N PHE A 191 -22.89 12.11 13.83
CA PHE A 191 -24.32 11.79 13.79
C PHE A 191 -25.00 11.95 15.15
N ALA A 192 -24.34 11.63 16.26
CA ALA A 192 -24.91 11.65 17.60
C ALA A 192 -25.02 13.07 18.20
N THR A 193 -24.12 13.98 17.82
CA THR A 193 -23.93 15.25 18.55
C THR A 193 -24.84 16.39 18.10
N SER A 194 -25.33 16.43 16.85
CA SER A 194 -25.78 17.70 16.26
C SER A 194 -27.21 17.76 15.74
N ARG A 195 -27.80 18.96 15.87
CA ARG A 195 -29.03 19.38 15.18
C ARG A 195 -28.84 19.55 13.66
N ASN A 196 -27.60 19.81 13.22
CA ASN A 196 -27.22 19.92 11.80
C ASN A 196 -26.12 18.90 11.46
N VAL A 197 -26.56 17.70 11.14
CA VAL A 197 -25.70 16.54 10.87
C VAL A 197 -24.73 16.80 9.71
N ASN A 198 -25.15 17.52 8.66
CA ASN A 198 -24.31 17.77 7.49
C ASN A 198 -23.07 18.60 7.84
N GLU A 199 -23.22 19.65 8.64
CA GLU A 199 -22.09 20.49 9.05
C GLU A 199 -21.13 19.73 9.96
N SER A 200 -21.67 18.94 10.89
CA SER A 200 -20.86 18.08 11.77
C SER A 200 -20.07 17.03 10.99
N LEU A 201 -20.70 16.39 9.99
CA LEU A 201 -20.01 15.45 9.10
C LEU A 201 -18.95 16.14 8.25
N ARG A 202 -19.24 17.33 7.70
CA ARG A 202 -18.24 18.13 6.97
C ARG A 202 -17.00 18.39 7.84
N GLN A 203 -17.21 18.76 9.11
CA GLN A 203 -16.13 18.97 10.07
C GLN A 203 -15.40 17.66 10.42
N ALA A 204 -16.12 16.56 10.63
CA ALA A 204 -15.53 15.25 10.89
C ALA A 204 -14.63 14.79 9.71
N PHE A 205 -15.15 14.78 8.49
CA PHE A 205 -14.39 14.44 7.28
C PHE A 205 -13.21 15.38 7.01
N SER A 206 -13.23 16.61 7.51
CA SER A 206 -12.08 17.53 7.40
C SER A 206 -10.91 17.14 8.31
N LYS A 207 -11.18 16.42 9.41
CA LYS A 207 -10.19 15.95 10.38
C LYS A 207 -9.66 14.55 10.03
N LEU A 208 -10.44 13.76 9.31
CA LEU A 208 -10.08 12.39 8.93
C LEU A 208 -9.09 12.36 7.77
N ALA A 209 -7.86 11.89 8.05
CA ALA A 209 -6.85 11.66 7.02
C ALA A 209 -7.33 10.66 5.94
N ARG A 210 -8.21 9.72 6.30
CA ARG A 210 -8.79 8.74 5.35
C ARG A 210 -9.76 9.38 4.36
N ALA A 211 -10.35 10.54 4.68
CA ALA A 211 -11.24 11.24 3.75
C ALA A 211 -10.50 11.71 2.49
N ASP A 212 -9.24 12.12 2.62
CA ASP A 212 -8.39 12.44 1.47
C ASP A 212 -8.11 11.19 0.62
N LEU A 213 -7.89 10.04 1.26
CA LEU A 213 -7.68 8.77 0.57
C LEU A 213 -8.92 8.30 -0.19
N TRP A 214 -10.11 8.46 0.38
CA TRP A 214 -11.38 8.15 -0.30
C TRP A 214 -11.56 9.03 -1.55
N ARG A 215 -11.37 10.35 -1.42
CA ARG A 215 -11.44 11.26 -2.58
C ARG A 215 -10.43 10.86 -3.65
N GLN A 216 -9.18 10.59 -3.26
CA GLN A 216 -8.13 10.12 -4.19
C GLN A 216 -8.49 8.79 -4.86
N ALA A 217 -9.13 7.85 -4.15
CA ALA A 217 -9.56 6.58 -4.73
C ALA A 217 -10.55 6.80 -5.89
N TYR A 218 -11.52 7.70 -5.72
CA TYR A 218 -12.45 8.03 -6.79
C TYR A 218 -11.75 8.72 -7.98
N THR A 219 -10.89 9.72 -7.73
CA THR A 219 -10.20 10.41 -8.83
C THR A 219 -9.24 9.48 -9.58
N SER A 220 -8.61 8.53 -8.87
CA SER A 220 -7.84 7.44 -9.45
C SER A 220 -8.68 6.48 -10.31
N LEU A 221 -9.94 6.23 -9.95
CA LEU A 221 -10.85 5.40 -10.75
C LEU A 221 -11.16 6.08 -12.09
N VAL A 222 -11.49 7.36 -12.07
CA VAL A 222 -11.74 8.13 -13.28
C VAL A 222 -10.48 8.17 -14.16
N TRP A 223 -9.30 8.34 -13.57
CA TRP A 223 -8.03 8.25 -14.30
C TRP A 223 -7.83 6.88 -14.95
N ASN A 224 -8.05 5.78 -14.21
CA ASN A 224 -7.92 4.43 -14.77
C ASN A 224 -8.90 4.24 -15.95
N ARG A 225 -10.15 4.72 -15.84
CA ARG A 225 -11.14 4.67 -16.94
C ARG A 225 -10.65 5.45 -18.17
N MET A 226 -10.12 6.66 -17.98
CA MET A 226 -9.53 7.46 -19.08
C MET A 226 -8.36 6.72 -19.75
N ALA A 227 -7.43 6.18 -18.96
CA ALA A 227 -6.29 5.44 -19.48
C ALA A 227 -6.73 4.20 -20.28
N THR A 228 -7.70 3.43 -19.77
CA THR A 228 -8.25 2.28 -20.50
C THR A 228 -8.91 2.71 -21.79
N LYS A 229 -9.77 3.74 -21.76
CA LYS A 229 -10.44 4.27 -22.95
C LYS A 229 -9.43 4.73 -24.01
N ARG A 230 -8.40 5.49 -23.61
CA ARG A 230 -7.33 5.94 -24.51
C ARG A 230 -6.61 4.80 -25.22
N LEU A 231 -6.39 3.68 -24.53
CA LEU A 231 -5.71 2.51 -25.08
C LEU A 231 -6.62 1.59 -25.91
N MET A 232 -7.94 1.73 -25.77
CA MET A 232 -8.94 0.98 -26.54
C MET A 232 -9.29 1.69 -27.85
N GLU A 233 -9.47 3.01 -27.81
CA GLU A 233 -9.97 3.79 -28.95
C GLU A 233 -8.87 4.22 -29.93
N TYR A 234 -7.63 4.36 -29.46
CA TYR A 234 -6.56 5.00 -30.21
C TYR A 234 -5.28 4.16 -30.23
N ASP A 235 -4.32 4.55 -31.08
CA ASP A 235 -3.03 3.88 -31.24
C ASP A 235 -2.27 3.78 -29.90
N ARG A 236 -1.65 2.61 -29.65
CA ARG A 236 -0.98 2.26 -28.38
C ARG A 236 0.52 2.53 -28.37
N ARG A 237 1.06 3.14 -29.43
CA ARG A 237 2.50 3.41 -29.63
C ARG A 237 2.77 4.90 -29.86
N LYS A 238 1.83 5.62 -30.47
CA LYS A 238 1.96 7.03 -30.80
C LYS A 238 1.01 7.90 -29.98
N ALA A 239 1.40 9.16 -29.80
CA ALA A 239 0.45 10.18 -29.37
C ALA A 239 -0.51 10.49 -30.54
N VAL A 240 -1.75 10.85 -30.22
CA VAL A 240 -2.78 11.19 -31.22
C VAL A 240 -3.29 12.59 -31.00
N VAL A 241 -3.95 13.15 -32.02
CA VAL A 241 -4.56 14.48 -31.95
C VAL A 241 -5.47 14.60 -30.71
N GLY A 242 -5.30 15.70 -29.98
CA GLY A 242 -6.02 15.99 -28.75
C GLY A 242 -5.45 15.34 -27.48
N ASP A 243 -4.44 14.48 -27.57
CA ASP A 243 -3.73 14.01 -26.37
C ASP A 243 -3.04 15.19 -25.67
N LEU A 244 -2.95 15.10 -24.34
CA LEU A 244 -2.09 15.98 -23.56
C LEU A 244 -0.71 15.35 -23.44
N VAL A 245 0.35 16.12 -23.71
CA VAL A 245 1.74 15.66 -23.61
C VAL A 245 2.54 16.55 -22.68
N ALA A 246 3.39 15.93 -21.85
CA ALA A 246 4.32 16.67 -21.00
C ALA A 246 5.56 17.07 -21.81
N VAL A 247 5.86 18.37 -21.83
CA VAL A 247 7.00 18.97 -22.53
C VAL A 247 7.86 19.69 -21.51
N LYS A 248 9.15 19.36 -21.46
CA LYS A 248 10.12 20.12 -20.66
C LYS A 248 10.65 21.29 -21.47
N ARG A 249 10.63 22.49 -20.90
CA ARG A 249 11.32 23.68 -21.43
C ARG A 249 12.11 24.30 -20.30
N TYR A 250 13.44 24.31 -20.45
CA TYR A 250 14.37 24.68 -19.37
C TYR A 250 14.08 23.83 -18.12
N ASP A 251 13.98 24.45 -16.95
CA ASP A 251 13.70 23.78 -15.67
C ASP A 251 12.20 23.59 -15.37
N LYS A 252 11.31 23.98 -16.30
CA LYS A 252 9.85 23.91 -16.11
C LYS A 252 9.20 22.85 -16.99
N THR A 253 8.16 22.23 -16.44
CA THR A 253 7.32 21.27 -17.18
C THR A 253 6.04 21.94 -17.62
N PHE A 254 5.71 21.79 -18.89
CA PHE A 254 4.51 22.29 -19.53
C PHE A 254 3.65 21.13 -20.04
N VAL A 255 2.39 21.41 -20.28
CA VAL A 255 1.49 20.53 -21.02
C VAL A 255 1.16 21.17 -22.35
N ASP A 256 1.25 20.38 -23.42
CA ASP A 256 0.82 20.75 -24.75
C ASP A 256 -0.31 19.83 -25.23
N VAL A 257 -1.10 20.31 -26.19
CA VAL A 257 -2.14 19.52 -26.85
C VAL A 257 -1.63 19.11 -28.22
N VAL A 258 -1.62 17.81 -28.49
CA VAL A 258 -1.14 17.26 -29.75
C VAL A 258 -2.06 17.71 -30.90
N LYS A 259 -1.49 18.31 -31.94
CA LYS A 259 -2.18 18.75 -33.16
C LYS A 259 -1.89 17.80 -34.33
N GLU A 260 -2.60 17.98 -35.44
CA GLU A 260 -2.41 17.17 -36.66
C GLU A 260 -0.97 17.26 -37.20
N GLU A 261 -0.38 18.46 -37.19
CA GLU A 261 1.01 18.71 -37.59
C GLU A 261 2.03 17.93 -36.73
N ASP A 262 1.77 17.77 -35.43
CA ASP A 262 2.65 17.03 -34.52
C ASP A 262 2.62 15.53 -34.82
N VAL A 263 1.44 15.01 -35.17
CA VAL A 263 1.25 13.60 -35.53
C VAL A 263 1.90 13.31 -36.88
N ALA A 264 1.71 14.17 -37.87
CA ALA A 264 2.31 14.05 -39.20
C ALA A 264 3.85 14.06 -39.13
N ALA A 265 4.42 14.95 -38.31
CA ALA A 265 5.86 15.03 -38.07
C ALA A 265 6.39 13.99 -37.07
N GLY A 266 5.53 13.20 -36.42
CA GLY A 266 5.93 12.19 -35.43
C GLY A 266 6.63 12.77 -34.19
N ARG A 267 6.29 14.00 -33.78
CA ARG A 267 6.98 14.74 -32.72
C ARG A 267 6.88 14.12 -31.33
N TYR A 268 5.76 13.42 -31.06
CA TYR A 268 5.46 12.88 -29.74
C TYR A 268 5.19 11.37 -29.76
N SER A 269 5.64 10.70 -28.71
CA SER A 269 5.35 9.28 -28.45
C SER A 269 4.32 9.11 -27.33
N ILE A 270 3.72 7.92 -27.23
CA ILE A 270 2.78 7.60 -26.14
C ILE A 270 3.43 7.72 -24.74
N ALA A 271 4.76 7.61 -24.65
CA ALA A 271 5.48 7.75 -23.38
C ALA A 271 5.43 9.18 -22.81
N GLN A 272 5.13 10.19 -23.64
CA GLN A 272 4.97 11.58 -23.22
C GLN A 272 3.52 11.94 -22.89
N VAL A 273 2.57 11.08 -23.25
CA VAL A 273 1.14 11.31 -23.02
C VAL A 273 0.84 11.28 -21.53
N VAL A 274 0.17 12.33 -21.06
CA VAL A 274 -0.29 12.50 -19.69
C VAL A 274 -1.80 12.63 -19.64
N LEU A 275 -2.38 12.24 -18.51
CA LEU A 275 -3.80 12.39 -18.22
C LEU A 275 -3.96 13.11 -16.87
N PRO A 276 -5.01 13.95 -16.73
CA PRO A 276 -5.23 14.74 -15.52
C PRO A 276 -5.65 13.84 -14.35
N VAL A 277 -5.07 14.06 -13.18
CA VAL A 277 -5.54 13.48 -11.92
C VAL A 277 -6.33 14.54 -11.17
N PHE A 278 -7.64 14.37 -11.08
CA PHE A 278 -8.53 15.33 -10.42
C PHE A 278 -8.08 15.60 -8.99
N ALA A 279 -8.03 16.89 -8.65
CA ALA A 279 -7.64 17.37 -7.33
C ALA A 279 -8.57 18.51 -6.91
N ARG A 280 -8.76 18.66 -5.59
CA ARG A 280 -9.66 19.67 -5.03
C ARG A 280 -9.12 21.08 -5.29
N ASN A 281 -10.01 22.01 -5.66
CA ASN A 281 -9.70 23.42 -5.92
C ASN A 281 -8.61 23.63 -6.98
N LYS A 282 -8.53 22.74 -7.97
CA LYS A 282 -7.63 22.86 -9.12
C LYS A 282 -8.47 22.85 -10.40
N LYS A 283 -8.07 23.65 -11.38
CA LYS A 283 -8.68 23.62 -12.70
C LYS A 283 -8.28 22.35 -13.44
N LEU A 284 -9.19 21.80 -14.23
CA LEU A 284 -8.97 20.58 -14.98
C LEU A 284 -8.56 20.88 -16.42
N LEU A 285 -7.59 20.10 -16.89
CA LEU A 285 -7.18 20.08 -18.29
C LEU A 285 -7.55 18.72 -18.85
N PHE A 286 -8.65 18.66 -19.61
CA PHE A 286 -9.04 17.43 -20.30
C PHE A 286 -8.35 17.30 -21.66
N PRO A 287 -8.02 16.08 -22.10
CA PRO A 287 -7.67 15.83 -23.49
C PRO A 287 -8.76 16.34 -24.45
N LYS A 288 -8.35 16.89 -25.60
CA LYS A 288 -9.27 17.38 -26.65
C LYS A 288 -9.70 16.25 -27.61
N ASN A 289 -10.02 15.08 -27.06
CA ASN A 289 -10.46 13.92 -27.83
C ASN A 289 -11.56 13.15 -27.08
N ALA A 290 -11.98 11.99 -27.60
CA ALA A 290 -13.08 11.21 -27.04
C ALA A 290 -12.85 10.80 -25.58
N VAL A 291 -11.59 10.68 -25.14
CA VAL A 291 -11.22 10.39 -23.75
C VAL A 291 -11.67 11.51 -22.82
N GLY A 292 -11.39 12.77 -23.18
CA GLY A 292 -11.81 13.94 -22.41
C GLY A 292 -13.33 14.07 -22.35
N SER A 293 -14.02 13.95 -23.48
CA SER A 293 -15.49 14.03 -23.55
C SER A 293 -16.17 12.96 -22.70
N SER A 294 -15.67 11.73 -22.74
CA SER A 294 -16.21 10.65 -21.91
C SER A 294 -15.92 10.83 -20.42
N ALA A 295 -14.78 11.42 -20.06
CA ALA A 295 -14.46 11.72 -18.67
C ALA A 295 -15.40 12.80 -18.11
N ARG A 296 -15.65 13.87 -18.88
CA ARG A 296 -16.64 14.90 -18.52
C ARG A 296 -18.03 14.30 -18.31
N ALA A 297 -18.50 13.48 -19.27
CA ALA A 297 -19.80 12.83 -19.18
C ALA A 297 -19.91 11.92 -17.94
N SER A 298 -18.85 11.16 -17.60
CA SER A 298 -18.85 10.35 -16.38
C SER A 298 -18.95 11.21 -15.12
N LEU A 299 -18.18 12.30 -15.03
CA LEU A 299 -18.21 13.17 -13.85
C LEU A 299 -19.57 13.86 -13.69
N GLN A 300 -20.17 14.30 -14.80
CA GLN A 300 -21.51 14.90 -14.80
C GLN A 300 -22.58 13.88 -14.38
N ALA A 301 -22.51 12.65 -14.88
CA ALA A 301 -23.41 11.57 -14.45
C ALA A 301 -23.27 11.26 -12.95
N ASP A 302 -22.06 11.42 -12.41
CA ASP A 302 -21.78 11.29 -10.97
C ASP A 302 -22.16 12.54 -10.14
N GLY A 303 -22.70 13.58 -10.78
CA GLY A 303 -23.15 14.83 -10.16
C GLY A 303 -22.02 15.77 -9.74
N LEU A 304 -20.86 15.69 -10.40
CA LEU A 304 -19.67 16.45 -10.06
C LEU A 304 -19.38 17.53 -11.12
N SER A 305 -19.20 18.78 -10.67
CA SER A 305 -18.81 19.92 -11.50
C SER A 305 -17.40 20.40 -11.15
N PHE A 306 -16.63 20.82 -12.16
CA PHE A 306 -15.29 21.36 -11.98
C PHE A 306 -15.06 22.54 -12.92
N GLU A 307 -14.18 23.45 -12.52
CA GLU A 307 -13.67 24.48 -13.43
C GLU A 307 -12.67 23.84 -14.41
N GLU A 308 -12.86 24.10 -15.70
CA GLU A 308 -11.96 23.64 -16.76
C GLU A 308 -11.05 24.78 -17.23
N VAL A 309 -9.84 24.44 -17.66
CA VAL A 309 -8.95 25.37 -18.37
C VAL A 309 -9.35 25.40 -19.83
N ASP A 310 -9.57 26.60 -20.37
CA ASP A 310 -9.75 26.79 -21.80
C ASP A 310 -8.40 26.70 -22.53
N LEU A 311 -8.18 25.57 -23.17
CA LEU A 311 -6.99 25.30 -23.97
C LEU A 311 -7.10 25.85 -25.40
N GLU A 312 -8.27 26.32 -25.86
CA GLU A 312 -8.41 27.00 -27.18
C GLU A 312 -7.84 28.41 -27.13
N ALA A 313 -8.02 29.12 -26.01
CA ALA A 313 -7.51 30.48 -25.83
C ALA A 313 -5.97 30.55 -25.64
N SER A 314 -5.31 29.42 -25.34
CA SER A 314 -3.86 29.40 -25.08
C SER A 314 -3.05 29.10 -26.34
N LYS A 315 -2.35 30.12 -26.87
CA LYS A 315 -1.42 29.99 -28.01
C LYS A 315 -0.08 29.30 -27.66
N ALA A 316 0.11 28.86 -26.42
CA ALA A 316 1.36 28.29 -25.93
C ALA A 316 1.12 27.06 -25.02
N PRO A 317 2.13 26.21 -24.83
CA PRO A 317 2.09 25.16 -23.82
C PRO A 317 1.80 25.73 -22.44
N PHE A 318 0.90 25.09 -21.72
CA PHE A 318 0.40 25.56 -20.43
C PHE A 318 1.36 25.16 -19.30
N PRO A 319 1.78 26.08 -18.41
CA PRO A 319 2.66 25.73 -17.29
C PRO A 319 1.95 24.83 -16.28
N LEU A 320 2.58 23.73 -15.85
CA LEU A 320 2.07 22.96 -14.71
C LEU A 320 2.41 23.67 -13.41
N ASP A 321 1.62 24.69 -13.07
CA ASP A 321 1.66 25.38 -11.79
C ASP A 321 0.63 24.82 -10.80
N ASP A 322 0.60 25.40 -9.60
CA ASP A 322 -0.33 24.99 -8.55
C ASP A 322 -1.80 25.35 -8.84
N SER A 323 -2.14 26.05 -9.91
CA SER A 323 -3.55 26.34 -10.22
C SER A 323 -4.27 25.17 -10.90
N VAL A 324 -3.52 24.25 -11.51
CA VAL A 324 -4.04 23.14 -12.31
C VAL A 324 -3.86 21.78 -11.67
N CYS A 325 -4.66 20.83 -12.12
CA CYS A 325 -4.60 19.47 -11.61
C CYS A 325 -3.25 18.80 -11.95
N PRO A 326 -2.73 17.95 -11.07
CA PRO A 326 -1.52 17.20 -11.35
C PRO A 326 -1.69 16.28 -12.55
N MET A 327 -0.64 16.18 -13.36
CA MET A 327 -0.59 15.30 -14.52
C MET A 327 0.08 13.98 -14.20
N ARG A 328 -0.44 12.91 -14.81
CA ARG A 328 0.13 11.57 -14.67
C ARG A 328 0.34 10.95 -16.04
N PHE A 329 1.57 10.50 -16.28
CA PHE A 329 1.95 9.76 -17.49
C PHE A 329 1.10 8.50 -17.65
N LEU A 330 0.61 8.27 -18.87
CA LEU A 330 -0.16 7.09 -19.25
C LEU A 330 0.69 5.83 -19.20
N ILE A 331 1.90 5.90 -19.74
CA ILE A 331 2.88 4.80 -19.75
C ILE A 331 4.02 5.14 -18.81
N MET A 332 4.47 4.15 -18.04
CA MET A 332 5.60 4.26 -17.13
C MET A 332 6.67 3.23 -17.46
N ASN A 333 7.93 3.63 -17.36
CA ASN A 333 9.07 2.75 -17.58
C ASN A 333 9.76 2.39 -16.27
N CYS A 334 10.33 1.19 -16.22
CA CYS A 334 11.18 0.74 -15.13
C CYS A 334 12.63 1.15 -15.42
N SER A 335 13.22 1.97 -14.56
CA SER A 335 14.66 2.25 -14.62
C SER A 335 15.44 1.19 -13.84
N ASN A 336 16.70 0.93 -14.22
CA ASN A 336 17.56 -0.07 -13.57
C ASN A 336 16.92 -1.48 -13.48
N LEU A 337 16.12 -1.86 -14.48
CA LEU A 337 15.45 -3.16 -14.53
C LEU A 337 16.46 -4.29 -14.72
N SER A 338 16.52 -5.24 -13.80
CA SER A 338 17.29 -6.48 -13.90
C SER A 338 16.45 -7.69 -13.51
N MET A 339 16.87 -8.87 -13.97
CA MET A 339 16.19 -10.12 -13.67
C MET A 339 17.17 -11.26 -13.39
N LYS A 340 16.78 -12.18 -12.51
CA LYS A 340 17.49 -13.44 -12.24
C LYS A 340 16.46 -14.56 -12.08
N VAL A 341 16.53 -15.57 -12.95
CA VAL A 341 15.79 -16.82 -12.76
C VAL A 341 16.50 -17.64 -11.70
N VAL A 342 15.75 -18.14 -10.73
CA VAL A 342 16.27 -18.94 -9.61
C VAL A 342 15.47 -20.24 -9.51
N THR A 343 16.12 -21.30 -9.04
CA THR A 343 15.44 -22.55 -8.67
C THR A 343 15.55 -22.74 -7.16
N TYR A 344 14.56 -23.36 -6.53
CA TYR A 344 14.50 -23.51 -5.06
C TYR A 344 13.72 -24.78 -4.64
N ARG A 345 13.89 -25.21 -3.39
CA ARG A 345 13.39 -26.51 -2.89
C ARG A 345 11.97 -26.44 -2.36
N SER A 346 11.63 -25.37 -1.65
CA SER A 346 10.33 -25.21 -1.00
C SER A 346 9.76 -23.80 -1.20
N PRO A 347 8.44 -23.63 -1.35
CA PRO A 347 7.79 -22.31 -1.40
C PRO A 347 8.14 -21.39 -0.23
N ALA A 348 8.49 -21.96 0.93
CA ALA A 348 8.88 -21.22 2.13
C ALA A 348 10.35 -20.78 2.15
N ASP A 349 11.20 -21.23 1.22
CA ASP A 349 12.63 -20.92 1.20
C ASP A 349 12.85 -19.42 1.07
N VAL A 350 13.63 -18.82 1.97
CA VAL A 350 14.05 -17.42 1.87
C VAL A 350 15.18 -17.33 0.84
N LEU A 351 14.95 -16.66 -0.30
CA LEU A 351 15.90 -16.62 -1.43
C LEU A 351 16.66 -15.28 -1.54
N TYR A 352 16.65 -14.47 -0.48
CA TYR A 352 16.98 -13.04 -0.58
C TYR A 352 18.01 -12.53 0.44
N ASP A 353 18.57 -13.39 1.29
CA ASP A 353 19.44 -12.99 2.41
C ASP A 353 20.66 -12.14 1.97
N GLU A 354 21.19 -12.36 0.76
CA GLU A 354 22.36 -11.64 0.24
C GLU A 354 22.20 -10.11 0.18
N MET A 355 20.97 -9.57 0.04
CA MET A 355 20.75 -8.12 -0.03
C MET A 355 20.61 -7.44 1.33
N LEU A 356 20.10 -8.15 2.35
CA LEU A 356 19.92 -7.58 3.68
C LEU A 356 21.28 -7.39 4.38
N ASP A 357 22.19 -8.35 4.21
CA ASP A 357 23.51 -8.32 4.83
C ASP A 357 24.41 -7.22 4.25
N SER A 358 24.36 -6.97 2.93
CA SER A 358 25.24 -5.97 2.29
C SER A 358 25.05 -4.54 2.80
N HIS A 359 23.80 -4.12 3.03
CA HIS A 359 23.47 -2.76 3.50
C HIS A 359 23.51 -2.62 5.03
N LEU A 360 23.43 -3.73 5.76
CA LEU A 360 23.44 -3.74 7.22
C LEU A 360 24.85 -3.97 7.80
N ASN A 361 25.74 -4.62 7.04
CA ASN A 361 27.10 -4.91 7.47
C ASN A 361 28.12 -3.86 6.99
N SER A 362 27.76 -2.94 6.09
CA SER A 362 28.63 -1.83 5.69
C SER A 362 28.89 -0.82 6.82
N THR A 363 28.10 -0.86 7.90
CA THR A 363 28.27 -0.02 9.10
C THR A 363 29.10 -0.65 10.22
N GLN A 364 29.65 -1.86 10.03
CA GLN A 364 30.71 -2.38 10.90
C GLN A 364 32.02 -2.38 10.12
N GLY A 365 32.92 -1.47 10.48
CA GLY A 365 34.32 -1.50 10.08
C GLY A 365 34.96 -2.78 10.59
N GLY A 366 34.82 -3.85 9.84
CA GLY A 366 35.37 -5.16 10.12
C GLY A 366 35.74 -5.81 8.79
N SER A 367 37.03 -5.82 8.50
CA SER A 367 37.66 -6.57 7.41
C SER A 367 37.49 -8.07 7.62
N GLY A 368 36.28 -8.57 7.41
CA GLY A 368 35.99 -10.00 7.35
C GLY A 368 36.09 -10.48 5.92
N GLN A 369 37.23 -11.07 5.55
CA GLN A 369 37.37 -11.85 4.32
C GLN A 369 36.34 -12.99 4.31
N GLY A 370 35.20 -12.75 3.68
CA GLY A 370 34.25 -13.80 3.32
C GLY A 370 34.86 -14.65 2.22
N LYS A 371 35.45 -15.79 2.60
CA LYS A 371 35.93 -16.80 1.66
C LYS A 371 34.78 -17.21 0.73
N SER A 372 34.83 -16.73 -0.51
CA SER A 372 34.02 -17.25 -1.61
C SER A 372 34.43 -18.69 -1.86
N LYS A 373 33.69 -19.64 -1.27
CA LYS A 373 33.77 -21.04 -1.68
C LYS A 373 32.95 -21.18 -2.96
N SER A 374 33.63 -21.07 -4.10
CA SER A 374 33.11 -21.56 -5.38
C SER A 374 32.98 -23.09 -5.30
N LYS A 375 31.86 -23.58 -4.75
CA LYS A 375 31.43 -24.95 -5.03
C LYS A 375 30.61 -24.88 -6.31
N ARG A 376 31.23 -25.38 -7.39
CA ARG A 376 30.59 -25.78 -8.64
C ARG A 376 29.50 -26.80 -8.28
N ALA A 377 28.30 -26.31 -7.98
CA ALA A 377 27.16 -27.17 -7.72
C ALA A 377 26.67 -27.69 -9.07
N GLN A 378 26.69 -29.01 -9.24
CA GLN A 378 25.87 -29.68 -10.25
C GLN A 378 24.46 -29.08 -10.16
N GLU A 379 23.90 -28.63 -11.29
CA GLU A 379 22.53 -28.14 -11.39
C GLU A 379 21.56 -29.28 -11.03
N GLN A 380 21.34 -29.51 -9.74
CA GLN A 380 20.17 -30.25 -9.30
C GLN A 380 18.97 -29.41 -9.69
N GLN A 381 18.12 -29.97 -10.56
CA GLN A 381 16.88 -29.36 -10.99
C GLN A 381 15.94 -29.31 -9.78
N LEU A 382 16.00 -28.21 -9.03
CA LEU A 382 15.13 -28.02 -7.86
C LEU A 382 13.67 -27.88 -8.33
N PRO A 383 12.70 -28.39 -7.56
CA PRO A 383 11.32 -28.58 -8.02
C PRO A 383 10.59 -27.27 -8.36
N PHE A 384 11.04 -26.15 -7.80
CA PHE A 384 10.41 -24.86 -8.07
C PHE A 384 11.35 -23.91 -8.77
N LYS A 385 10.74 -23.04 -9.58
CA LYS A 385 11.39 -21.93 -10.26
C LYS A 385 10.77 -20.61 -9.83
N GLY A 386 11.61 -19.58 -9.70
CA GLY A 386 11.22 -18.22 -9.41
C GLY A 386 11.96 -17.20 -10.27
N LEU A 387 11.50 -15.95 -10.20
CA LEU A 387 12.10 -14.81 -10.88
C LEU A 387 12.29 -13.69 -9.86
N ILE A 388 13.53 -13.29 -9.67
CA ILE A 388 13.86 -12.06 -8.96
C ILE A 388 13.88 -10.94 -9.99
N LEU A 389 13.03 -9.94 -9.80
CA LEU A 389 12.98 -8.70 -10.58
C LEU A 389 13.42 -7.54 -9.71
N SER A 390 14.43 -6.79 -10.12
CA SER A 390 14.81 -5.53 -9.47
C SER A 390 14.62 -4.37 -10.41
N PHE A 391 14.02 -3.28 -9.96
CA PHE A 391 13.81 -2.07 -10.77
C PHE A 391 13.47 -0.86 -9.89
N SER A 392 13.61 0.33 -10.46
CA SER A 392 13.24 1.60 -9.83
C SER A 392 12.04 2.23 -10.52
N LEU A 393 11.15 2.84 -9.73
CA LEU A 393 10.01 3.60 -10.22
C LEU A 393 9.97 4.98 -9.55
N PRO A 394 9.49 6.03 -10.25
CA PRO A 394 9.28 7.34 -9.64
C PRO A 394 8.13 7.31 -8.61
N PRO A 395 7.95 8.39 -7.83
CA PRO A 395 6.85 8.49 -6.87
C PRO A 395 5.49 8.30 -7.55
N ASN A 396 4.49 7.91 -6.77
CA ASN A 396 3.13 7.64 -7.25
C ASN A 396 3.03 6.53 -8.31
N SER A 397 4.04 5.69 -8.49
CA SER A 397 3.98 4.51 -9.38
C SER A 397 3.82 3.22 -8.57
N PHE A 398 3.13 2.22 -9.14
CA PHE A 398 2.81 0.98 -8.45
C PHE A 398 3.59 -0.20 -9.04
N ALA A 399 4.47 -0.81 -8.25
CA ALA A 399 5.24 -1.96 -8.69
C ALA A 399 4.36 -3.16 -9.09
N THR A 400 3.18 -3.28 -8.47
CA THR A 400 2.16 -4.28 -8.84
C THR A 400 1.69 -4.13 -10.29
N MET A 401 1.67 -2.92 -10.85
CA MET A 401 1.27 -2.71 -12.26
C MET A 401 2.37 -3.14 -13.24
N ALA A 402 3.64 -2.93 -12.88
CA ALA A 402 4.77 -3.47 -13.64
C ALA A 402 4.77 -5.01 -13.62
N VAL A 403 4.52 -5.61 -12.45
CA VAL A 403 4.38 -7.06 -12.31
C VAL A 403 3.19 -7.59 -13.11
N ARG A 404 2.03 -6.91 -13.04
CA ARG A 404 0.83 -7.24 -13.82
C ARG A 404 1.12 -7.26 -15.33
N GLU A 405 1.94 -6.34 -15.83
CA GLU A 405 2.29 -6.29 -17.25
C GLU A 405 3.09 -7.54 -17.69
N ILE A 406 3.92 -8.08 -16.80
CA ILE A 406 4.68 -9.33 -17.02
C ILE A 406 3.77 -10.56 -16.87
N THR A 407 3.00 -10.63 -15.79
CA THR A 407 2.21 -11.83 -15.45
C THR A 407 0.92 -11.94 -16.25
N ARG A 408 0.36 -10.80 -16.70
CA ARG A 408 -0.99 -10.68 -17.28
C ARG A 408 -2.12 -11.13 -16.34
N GLU A 409 -1.83 -11.16 -15.04
CA GLU A 409 -2.77 -11.60 -14.00
C GLU A 409 -3.42 -10.43 -13.25
N GLY A 410 -4.55 -10.70 -12.60
CA GLY A 410 -5.18 -9.76 -11.66
C GLY A 410 -4.27 -9.47 -10.46
N THR A 411 -4.32 -8.23 -9.95
CA THR A 411 -3.51 -7.80 -8.79
C THR A 411 -4.29 -7.72 -7.49
N HIS A 412 -5.51 -8.27 -7.47
CA HIS A 412 -6.33 -8.27 -6.27
C HIS A 412 -5.76 -9.31 -5.29
N PRO A 413 -5.65 -9.01 -3.98
CA PRO A 413 -5.11 -9.95 -3.00
C PRO A 413 -5.78 -11.33 -3.05
N SER A 414 -7.10 -11.39 -3.25
CA SER A 414 -7.83 -12.67 -3.38
C SER A 414 -7.35 -13.54 -4.53
N VAL A 415 -6.87 -12.96 -5.64
CA VAL A 415 -6.30 -13.72 -6.75
C VAL A 415 -5.01 -14.39 -6.29
N HIS A 416 -4.17 -13.67 -5.56
CA HIS A 416 -2.91 -14.20 -5.03
C HIS A 416 -3.10 -15.19 -3.88
N ASP A 417 -4.11 -14.98 -3.02
CA ASP A 417 -4.45 -15.92 -1.94
C ASP A 417 -5.00 -17.23 -2.51
N ALA A 418 -5.86 -17.18 -3.54
CA ALA A 418 -6.32 -18.38 -4.24
C ALA A 418 -5.16 -19.18 -4.86
N PHE A 419 -4.20 -18.51 -5.50
CA PHE A 419 -2.99 -19.17 -6.01
C PHE A 419 -2.14 -19.78 -4.89
N ARG A 420 -2.04 -19.12 -3.74
CA ARG A 420 -1.30 -19.66 -2.60
C ARG A 420 -1.97 -20.94 -2.09
N ASP A 421 -3.28 -20.92 -1.92
CA ASP A 421 -4.05 -22.05 -1.41
C ASP A 421 -3.99 -23.24 -2.37
N GLU A 422 -4.13 -22.99 -3.68
CA GLU A 422 -3.98 -24.01 -4.72
C GLU A 422 -2.58 -24.65 -4.73
N VAL A 423 -1.52 -23.84 -4.61
CA VAL A 423 -0.14 -24.35 -4.55
C VAL A 423 0.10 -25.16 -3.27
N LEU A 424 -0.44 -24.72 -2.13
CA LEU A 424 -0.33 -25.48 -0.88
C LEU A 424 -1.08 -26.82 -0.97
N GLN A 425 -2.25 -26.84 -1.63
CA GLN A 425 -3.05 -28.05 -1.82
C GLN A 425 -2.35 -29.05 -2.75
N ARG A 426 -1.88 -28.62 -3.92
CA ARG A 426 -1.12 -29.49 -4.85
C ARG A 426 0.12 -30.10 -4.20
N ASN A 427 0.85 -29.31 -3.41
CA ASN A 427 2.03 -29.82 -2.68
C ASN A 427 1.65 -30.86 -1.61
N ALA A 428 0.50 -30.71 -0.96
CA ALA A 428 0.00 -31.69 -0.01
C ALA A 428 -0.40 -33.00 -0.73
N ASP A 429 -1.02 -32.89 -1.90
CA ASP A 429 -1.44 -34.03 -2.72
C ASP A 429 -0.23 -34.79 -3.31
N ASP A 430 0.79 -34.08 -3.81
CA ASP A 430 2.03 -34.68 -4.33
C ASP A 430 2.84 -35.38 -3.23
N ALA A 431 2.87 -34.81 -2.02
CA ALA A 431 3.50 -35.45 -0.86
C ALA A 431 2.78 -36.76 -0.48
N GLN A 432 1.45 -36.76 -0.49
CA GLN A 432 0.65 -37.97 -0.24
C GLN A 432 0.78 -39.01 -1.35
N ALA A 433 0.90 -38.58 -2.61
CA ALA A 433 1.10 -39.48 -3.75
C ALA A 433 2.50 -40.13 -3.74
N GLY A 434 3.54 -39.39 -3.32
CA GLY A 434 4.88 -39.91 -3.10
C GLY A 434 4.95 -40.95 -1.97
N GLU A 435 4.22 -40.72 -0.87
CA GLU A 435 4.06 -41.71 0.20
C GLU A 435 3.37 -42.99 -0.29
N ARG A 436 2.34 -42.89 -1.13
CA ARG A 436 1.65 -44.07 -1.70
C ARG A 436 2.50 -44.86 -2.71
N ARG A 437 3.33 -44.19 -3.50
CA ARG A 437 4.21 -44.84 -4.51
C ARG A 437 5.45 -45.50 -3.91
N SER A 438 5.90 -45.06 -2.73
CA SER A 438 7.10 -45.62 -2.09
C SER A 438 6.87 -46.95 -1.37
N GLY A 439 5.65 -47.50 -1.37
CA GLY A 439 5.34 -48.83 -0.82
C GLY A 439 5.64 -48.99 0.68
N LEU A 440 6.02 -47.91 1.36
CA LEU A 440 6.27 -47.89 2.80
C LEU A 440 4.90 -47.90 3.48
N GLN A 441 4.47 -49.09 3.92
CA GLN A 441 3.41 -49.19 4.92
C GLN A 441 3.70 -48.18 6.03
N PRO A 442 2.67 -47.49 6.57
CA PRO A 442 2.90 -46.60 7.69
C PRO A 442 3.40 -47.45 8.85
N VAL A 443 4.71 -47.37 9.12
CA VAL A 443 5.27 -47.84 10.38
C VAL A 443 4.42 -47.16 11.44
N LYS A 444 3.68 -47.95 12.21
CA LYS A 444 2.99 -47.49 13.42
C LYS A 444 4.03 -46.75 14.25
N LYS A 445 4.09 -45.42 14.10
CA LYS A 445 4.83 -44.56 15.01
C LYS A 445 4.10 -44.68 16.33
N GLN A 446 4.61 -45.57 17.18
CA GLN A 446 4.31 -45.56 18.60
C GLN A 446 4.33 -44.10 19.06
N HIS A 447 3.23 -43.71 19.67
CA HIS A 447 2.96 -42.42 20.25
C HIS A 447 4.20 -41.80 20.93
N LYS A 448 4.79 -40.79 20.29
CA LYS A 448 5.48 -39.68 20.99
C LYS A 448 4.68 -38.38 20.90
N GLY A 449 3.36 -38.49 20.76
CA GLY A 449 2.44 -37.43 21.10
C GLY A 449 2.07 -37.52 22.58
N ASN A 450 2.86 -36.93 23.48
CA ASN A 450 2.30 -36.44 24.75
C ASN A 450 3.15 -35.44 25.54
N ARG A 451 4.46 -35.32 25.31
CA ARG A 451 5.29 -34.41 26.15
C ARG A 451 5.02 -32.91 25.95
N ARG A 452 4.52 -32.46 24.79
CA ARG A 452 4.19 -31.03 24.53
C ARG A 452 2.80 -30.62 25.00
N THR A 453 1.80 -31.50 24.85
CA THR A 453 0.42 -31.30 25.34
C THR A 453 0.36 -31.34 26.86
N GLU A 454 1.13 -32.22 27.50
CA GLU A 454 1.19 -32.37 28.95
C GLU A 454 1.99 -31.23 29.61
N ARG A 455 3.09 -30.74 28.98
CA ARG A 455 3.76 -29.48 29.38
C ARG A 455 2.83 -28.27 29.24
N ARG A 456 2.04 -28.16 28.17
CA ARG A 456 1.05 -27.08 28.00
C ARG A 456 -0.10 -27.15 29.02
N LYS A 457 -0.58 -28.36 29.36
CA LYS A 457 -1.56 -28.57 30.44
C LYS A 457 -0.99 -28.24 31.82
N LYS A 458 0.28 -28.61 32.12
CA LYS A 458 0.99 -28.22 33.37
C LYS A 458 1.23 -26.71 33.46
N LEU A 459 1.61 -26.03 32.37
CA LEU A 459 1.77 -24.57 32.34
C LEU A 459 0.44 -23.84 32.51
N ARG A 460 -0.65 -24.34 31.89
CA ARG A 460 -2.00 -23.77 32.08
C ARG A 460 -2.52 -23.96 33.50
N ARG A 461 -2.28 -25.11 34.15
CA ARG A 461 -2.60 -25.34 35.57
C ARG A 461 -1.79 -24.44 36.50
N LYS A 462 -0.48 -24.26 36.28
CA LYS A 462 0.34 -23.30 37.06
C LYS A 462 -0.13 -21.85 36.89
N ALA A 463 -0.51 -21.45 35.68
CA ALA A 463 -1.03 -20.10 35.41
C ALA A 463 -2.42 -19.87 36.05
N ALA A 464 -3.28 -20.89 36.10
CA ALA A 464 -4.58 -20.82 36.78
C ALA A 464 -4.43 -20.68 38.29
N ILE A 465 -3.57 -21.50 38.92
CA ILE A 465 -3.29 -21.44 40.37
C ILE A 465 -2.69 -20.08 40.76
N SER A 466 -1.80 -19.52 39.93
CA SER A 466 -1.20 -18.21 40.17
C SER A 466 -2.24 -17.07 40.07
N ARG A 467 -3.19 -17.15 39.13
CA ARG A 467 -4.31 -16.17 39.03
C ARG A 467 -5.31 -16.30 40.18
N GLU A 468 -5.55 -17.51 40.68
CA GLU A 468 -6.39 -17.78 41.85
C GLU A 468 -5.76 -17.19 43.14
N LEU A 469 -4.45 -17.36 43.31
CA LEU A 469 -3.69 -16.80 44.44
C LEU A 469 -3.65 -15.26 44.43
N VAL A 470 -3.53 -14.64 43.25
CA VAL A 470 -3.59 -13.18 43.10
C VAL A 470 -5.01 -12.64 43.39
N LYS A 471 -6.06 -13.35 42.97
CA LYS A 471 -7.46 -13.01 43.32
C LYS A 471 -7.75 -13.18 44.82
N ARG A 472 -7.19 -14.21 45.46
CA ARG A 472 -7.32 -14.42 46.92
C ARG A 472 -6.54 -13.38 47.75
N ARG A 473 -5.38 -12.90 47.26
CA ARG A 473 -4.65 -11.78 47.89
C ARG A 473 -5.43 -10.46 47.80
N LYS A 474 -6.04 -10.15 46.64
CA LYS A 474 -6.88 -8.94 46.48
C LYS A 474 -8.20 -8.97 47.27
N ARG A 475 -8.68 -10.15 47.69
CA ARG A 475 -9.87 -10.29 48.54
C ARG A 475 -9.57 -10.23 50.05
N ARG A 476 -8.30 -10.20 50.46
CA ARG A 476 -7.87 -10.21 51.87
C ARG A 476 -7.29 -8.87 52.36
N GLU A 477 -7.31 -7.81 51.57
CA GLU A 477 -6.96 -6.47 52.05
C GLU A 477 -8.24 -5.75 52.53
N PRO A 478 -8.39 -5.46 53.84
CA PRO A 478 -9.42 -4.54 54.30
C PRO A 478 -9.02 -3.12 53.94
N ALA A 479 -9.98 -2.36 53.40
CA ALA A 479 -9.82 -0.95 53.07
C ALA A 479 -9.40 -0.15 54.32
N LYS A 480 -8.14 0.32 54.35
CA LYS A 480 -7.74 1.36 55.29
C LYS A 480 -8.31 2.68 54.80
N SER A 481 -9.40 3.12 55.44
CA SER A 481 -9.88 4.50 55.34
C SER A 481 -8.82 5.43 55.92
N ILE A 482 -8.20 6.26 55.09
CA ILE A 482 -7.45 7.43 55.56
C ILE A 482 -8.44 8.59 55.53
N ARG A 483 -9.12 8.81 56.65
CA ARG A 483 -9.59 10.13 57.06
C ARG A 483 -8.41 10.84 57.69
N ARG A 484 -8.01 12.00 57.21
CA ARG A 484 -7.49 13.07 58.07
C ARG A 484 -7.96 14.43 57.59
N LYS A 485 -8.25 15.22 58.61
CA LYS A 485 -8.74 16.60 58.66
C LYS A 485 -7.77 17.57 58.04
#